data_AF-A0A7W6SCZ8-F1
#
_entry.id   AF-A0A7W6SCZ8-F1
#
_cell.length_a   1.000
_cell.length_b   1.000
_cell.length_c   1.000
_cell.angle_alpha   90.00
_cell.angle_beta   90.00
_cell.angle_gamma   90.00
#
_symmetry.space_group_name_H-M   'P 1'
#
loop_
_entity.id
_entity.type
_entity.pdbx_description
1 polymer ?
#
loop_
_entity_poly.entity_id
_entity_poly.type
_entity_poly.pdbx_seq_one_letter_code
_entity_poly.pdbx_strand_id
1 'polypeptide(L)' 'ALLTQRMGSREGHFMPTSLLESQLATLERPDGEAGVVVVNIDNTLEMIAELAIEGLKRLASE' A
#
# COMPACT_ATOMS: atom_id res chain seq x y z
N ALA A 1 -7.82 4.21 9.89
CA ALA A 1 -7.28 3.69 11.17
C ALA A 1 -6.01 2.85 10.99
N LEU A 2 -6.02 1.82 10.13
CA LEU A 2 -4.90 0.88 9.94
C LEU A 2 -3.53 1.53 9.65
N LEU A 3 -3.47 2.50 8.73
CA LEU A 3 -2.23 3.20 8.38
C LEU A 3 -1.62 3.94 9.58
N THR A 4 -2.43 4.72 10.30
CA THR A 4 -2.02 5.45 11.50
C THR A 4 -1.46 4.51 12.57
N GLN A 5 -2.13 3.37 12.80
CA GLN A 5 -1.68 2.37 13.75
C GLN A 5 -0.30 1.80 13.36
N ARG A 6 -0.14 1.37 12.09
CA ARG A 6 1.14 0.83 11.59
C ARG A 6 2.27 1.85 11.63
N MET A 7 2.00 3.12 11.34
CA MET A 7 2.99 4.20 11.43
C MET A 7 3.40 4.48 12.88
N GLY A 8 2.43 4.50 13.80
CA GLY A 8 2.68 4.75 15.23
C GLY A 8 3.49 3.66 15.93
N SER A 9 3.43 2.42 15.45
CA SER A 9 4.20 1.29 16.01
C SER A 9 5.66 1.21 15.53
N ARG A 10 6.12 2.07 14.61
CA ARG A 10 7.51 2.07 14.11
C ARG A 10 8.40 2.96 14.95
N GLU A 11 9.48 2.40 15.50
CA GLU A 11 10.52 3.17 16.19
C GLU A 11 11.55 3.75 15.19
N GLY A 12 12.08 4.95 15.46
CA GLY A 12 13.03 5.65 14.57
C GLY A 12 12.35 6.55 13.52
N HIS A 13 11.46 7.45 13.96
CA HIS A 13 10.53 8.21 13.13
C HIS A 13 11.18 9.01 11.98
N PHE A 14 10.89 8.63 10.73
CA PHE A 14 11.24 9.38 9.52
C PHE A 14 10.09 10.27 9.01
N MET A 15 8.85 10.10 9.50
CA MET A 15 7.71 10.97 9.16
C MET A 15 6.68 11.08 10.30
N PRO A 16 6.21 12.30 10.65
CA PRO A 16 5.14 12.48 11.61
C PRO A 16 3.79 11.98 11.05
N THR A 17 2.99 11.34 11.89
CA THR A 17 1.66 10.80 11.53
C THR A 17 0.68 11.87 11.06
N SER A 18 0.92 13.14 11.41
CA SER A 18 0.12 14.30 10.95
C SER A 18 0.16 14.50 9.43
N LEU A 19 1.16 13.96 8.73
CA LEU A 19 1.24 14.07 7.26
C LEU A 19 0.36 13.04 6.54
N LEU A 20 -0.16 12.03 7.23
CA LEU A 20 -0.93 10.98 6.57
C LEU A 20 -2.19 11.53 5.89
N GLU A 21 -2.84 12.52 6.49
CA GLU A 21 -4.05 13.13 5.93
C GLU A 21 -3.78 13.84 4.60
N SER A 22 -2.72 14.67 4.53
CA SER A 22 -2.37 15.37 3.28
C SER A 22 -1.91 14.40 2.19
N GLN A 23 -1.24 13.31 2.55
CA GLN A 23 -0.85 12.26 1.61
C GLN A 23 -2.07 11.56 1.00
N LEU A 24 -3.06 11.21 1.83
CA LEU A 24 -4.31 10.60 1.35
C LEU A 24 -5.13 11.57 0.51
N ALA A 25 -5.15 12.85 0.86
CA ALA A 25 -5.83 13.88 0.06
C ALA A 25 -5.15 14.11 -1.31
N THR A 26 -3.82 13.91 -1.38
CA THR A 26 -3.03 14.06 -2.62
C THR A 26 -3.05 12.79 -3.48
N LEU A 27 -3.38 11.63 -2.90
CA LEU A 27 -3.38 10.35 -3.61
C LEU A 27 -4.48 10.30 -4.67
N GLU A 28 -4.07 10.29 -5.94
CA GLU A 28 -4.92 9.92 -7.06
C GLU A 28 -4.91 8.39 -7.18
N ARG A 29 -6.08 7.75 -7.12
CA ARG A 29 -6.18 6.29 -7.13
C ARG A 29 -6.02 5.75 -8.56
N PRO A 30 -5.01 4.92 -8.85
CA PRO A 30 -4.76 4.39 -10.19
C PRO A 30 -5.62 3.15 -10.51
N ASP A 31 -6.81 3.03 -9.91
CA ASP A 31 -7.63 1.83 -10.06
C ASP A 31 -8.07 1.66 -11.52
N GLY A 32 -7.76 0.50 -12.11
CA GLY A 32 -8.15 0.18 -13.49
C GLY A 32 -7.20 0.71 -14.57
N GLU A 33 -6.11 1.39 -14.19
CA GLU A 33 -5.03 1.72 -15.12
C GLU A 33 -4.27 0.46 -15.56
N ALA A 34 -3.83 0.44 -16.82
CA ALA A 34 -3.04 -0.66 -17.36
C ALA A 34 -1.68 -0.75 -16.65
N GLY A 35 -1.22 -1.97 -16.35
CA GLY A 35 0.06 -2.19 -15.68
C GLY A 35 0.03 -1.92 -14.16
N VAL A 36 -1.14 -1.75 -13.55
CA VAL A 36 -1.29 -1.50 -12.11
C VAL A 36 -1.82 -2.73 -11.37
N VAL A 37 -1.16 -3.09 -10.27
CA VAL A 37 -1.65 -4.10 -9.31
C VAL A 37 -2.03 -3.40 -8.02
N VAL A 38 -3.32 -3.47 -7.65
CA VAL A 38 -3.81 -2.97 -6.36
C VAL A 38 -3.83 -4.11 -5.34
N VAL A 39 -3.13 -3.95 -4.22
CA VAL A 39 -3.06 -4.95 -3.14
C VAL A 39 -3.56 -4.34 -1.83
N ASN A 40 -4.48 -5.05 -1.16
CA ASN A 40 -5.00 -4.60 0.13
C ASN A 40 -3.95 -4.82 1.24
N ILE A 41 -3.67 -3.75 1.98
CA ILE A 41 -2.71 -3.75 3.08
C ILE A 41 -3.21 -4.40 4.38
N ASP A 42 -4.51 -4.72 4.50
CA ASP A 42 -5.15 -5.31 5.68
C ASP A 42 -4.93 -6.83 5.76
N ASN A 43 -3.65 -7.24 5.72
CA ASN A 43 -3.20 -8.61 5.75
C ASN A 43 -1.82 -8.71 6.45
N THR A 44 -1.33 -9.94 6.66
CA THR A 44 0.06 -10.17 7.07
C THR A 44 1.04 -9.70 5.99
N LEU A 45 2.28 -9.42 6.37
CA LEU A 45 3.31 -8.96 5.42
C LEU A 45 3.55 -9.99 4.30
N GLU A 46 3.58 -11.27 4.68
CA GLU A 46 3.81 -12.40 3.79
C GLU A 46 2.69 -12.50 2.74
N MET A 47 1.44 -12.35 3.17
CA MET A 47 0.28 -12.40 2.27
C MET A 47 0.25 -11.19 1.33
N ILE A 48 0.59 -9.99 1.82
CA ILE A 48 0.70 -8.79 0.98
C ILE A 48 1.76 -9.00 -0.11
N ALA A 49 2.91 -9.58 0.25
CA ALA A 49 3.98 -9.86 -0.71
C ALA A 49 3.56 -10.91 -1.75
N GLU A 50 2.92 -12.01 -1.32
CA GLU A 50 2.43 -13.05 -2.22
C GLU A 50 1.41 -12.49 -3.23
N LEU A 51 0.40 -11.75 -2.75
CA LEU A 51 -0.62 -11.13 -3.61
C LEU A 51 -0.01 -10.15 -4.62
N ALA A 52 1.02 -9.39 -4.21
CA ALA A 52 1.73 -8.50 -5.12
C ALA A 52 2.48 -9.27 -6.21
N ILE A 53 3.18 -10.36 -5.83
CA ILE A 53 3.89 -11.23 -6.78
C ILE A 53 2.91 -11.88 -7.76
N GLU A 54 1.79 -12.40 -7.27
CA GLU A 54 0.76 -13.01 -8.12
C GLU A 54 0.13 -12.00 -9.09
N GLY A 55 -0.14 -10.79 -8.63
CA GLY A 55 -0.64 -9.72 -9.50
C GLY A 55 0.35 -9.34 -10.60
N LEU A 56 1.64 -9.22 -10.25
CA LEU A 56 2.70 -8.91 -11.23
C LEU A 56 2.89 -10.04 -12.25
N LYS A 57 2.79 -11.31 -11.83
CA LYS A 57 2.84 -12.46 -12.76
C LYS A 57 1.69 -12.43 -13.76
N ARG A 58 0.47 -12.07 -13.32
CA ARG A 58 -0.69 -11.94 -14.20
C ARG A 58 -0.47 -10.84 -15.23
N LEU A 59 -0.05 -9.66 -14.80
CA LEU A 59 0.27 -8.55 -15.72
C LEU A 59 1.37 -8.89 -16.72
N ALA A 60 2.39 -9.64 -16.31
CA ALA A 60 3.47 -10.06 -17.21
C ALA A 60 3.04 -11.12 -18.24
N SER A 61 1.87 -11.72 -18.05
CA SER A 61 1.31 -12.76 -18.93
C SER A 61 0.24 -12.20 -19.90
N GLU A 62 -0.08 -10.90 -19.79
CA GLU A 62 -0.97 -10.14 -20.68
C GLU A 62 -0.15 -9.42 -21.78
#